data_AF-A0A847ZV05-F1
#
_entry.id   AF-A0A847ZV05-F1
#
_cell.length_a   1.000
_cell.length_b   1.000
_cell.length_c   1.000
_cell.angle_alpha   90.00
_cell.angle_beta   90.00
_cell.angle_gamma   90.00
#
_symmetry.space_group_name_H-M   'P 1'
#
loop_
_entity.id
_entity.type
_entity.pdbx_description
1 polymer ?
#
loop_
_entity_poly.entity_id
_entity_poly.type
_entity_poly.pdbx_seq_one_letter_code
_entity_poly.pdbx_strand_id
1 'polypeptide(L)'
;AMPQPKPAPASAIRNGGTQVSDGTALGIPAVTDGGHIRKLEDVESDMIKLALHRYRGQMSEVARKLGIGRSTLYRKMRDLGLEEMAG
;
A
#
# COMPACT_ATOMS: atom_id res chain seq x y z
N ALA A 1 26.15 17.21 -36.35
CA ALA A 1 25.83 16.34 -35.20
C ALA A 1 24.63 16.94 -34.48
N MET A 2 23.50 16.22 -34.38
CA MET A 2 22.31 16.72 -33.68
C MET A 2 22.58 16.74 -32.17
N PRO A 3 22.19 17.80 -31.43
CA PRO A 3 22.25 17.78 -29.98
C PRO A 3 21.18 16.85 -29.43
N GLN A 4 21.59 15.87 -28.61
CA GLN A 4 20.67 15.03 -27.86
C GLN A 4 19.86 15.89 -26.87
N PRO A 5 18.53 15.68 -26.72
CA PRO A 5 17.75 16.35 -25.70
C PRO A 5 18.16 15.86 -24.31
N LYS A 6 18.41 16.80 -23.42
CA LYS A 6 18.65 16.61 -21.98
C LYS A 6 17.38 15.98 -21.36
N PRO A 7 17.46 14.87 -20.61
CA PRO A 7 16.28 14.34 -19.93
C PRO A 7 15.79 15.38 -18.92
N ALA A 8 14.50 15.73 -19.05
CA ALA A 8 13.81 16.58 -18.09
C ALA A 8 13.81 15.93 -16.69
N PRO A 9 13.78 16.70 -15.59
CA PRO A 9 13.68 16.12 -14.26
C PRO A 9 12.40 15.30 -14.18
N ALA A 10 12.54 14.02 -13.83
CA ALA A 10 11.42 13.14 -13.50
C ALA A 10 10.58 13.86 -12.45
N SER A 11 9.37 14.26 -12.88
CA SER A 11 8.43 15.03 -12.07
C SER A 11 8.26 14.34 -10.72
N ALA A 12 8.66 15.03 -9.65
CA ALA A 12 8.39 14.65 -8.29
C ALA A 12 6.93 14.19 -8.18
N ILE A 13 6.73 12.91 -7.86
CA ILE A 13 5.43 12.43 -7.40
C ILE A 13 5.23 13.13 -6.06
N ARG A 14 4.53 14.28 -6.12
CA ARG A 14 4.22 15.11 -4.97
C ARG A 14 3.44 14.24 -4.00
N ASN A 15 4.08 13.90 -2.90
CA ASN A 15 3.48 13.20 -1.76
C ASN A 15 2.58 14.17 -0.97
N GLY A 16 1.66 14.82 -1.68
CA GLY A 16 0.61 15.63 -1.10
C GLY A 16 -0.60 14.73 -0.95
N GLY A 17 -0.83 14.23 0.26
CA GLY A 17 -2.02 13.45 0.58
C GLY A 17 -3.25 14.21 0.09
N THR A 18 -3.88 13.68 -0.95
CA THR A 18 -5.14 14.21 -1.46
C THR A 18 -6.13 14.15 -0.31
N GLN A 19 -6.66 15.30 0.10
CA GLN A 19 -7.80 15.30 1.01
C GLN A 19 -8.96 14.65 0.25
N VAL A 20 -9.35 13.46 0.69
CA VAL A 20 -10.56 12.78 0.22
C VAL A 20 -11.64 12.97 1.27
N SER A 21 -12.90 12.81 0.89
CA SER A 21 -14.04 13.04 1.78
C SER A 21 -13.99 12.22 3.08
N ASP A 22 -13.24 11.10 3.08
CA ASP A 22 -13.02 10.20 4.22
C ASP A 22 -11.66 10.40 4.94
N GLY A 23 -10.93 11.50 4.67
CA GLY A 23 -9.68 11.87 5.37
C GLY A 23 -8.45 12.03 4.46
N THR A 24 -7.25 11.81 5.00
CA THR A 24 -5.99 11.90 4.23
C THR A 24 -5.81 10.66 3.36
N ALA A 25 -5.69 10.84 2.03
CA ALA A 25 -5.27 9.76 1.15
C ALA A 25 -3.80 9.40 1.46
N LEU A 26 -3.59 8.25 2.09
CA LEU A 26 -2.29 7.59 2.17
C LEU A 26 -2.16 6.66 0.96
N GLY A 27 -1.24 7.00 0.06
CA GLY A 27 -0.90 6.14 -1.07
C GLY A 27 0.06 5.03 -0.65
N ILE A 28 -0.12 3.83 -1.20
CA ILE A 28 0.87 2.75 -1.12
C ILE A 28 1.69 2.82 -2.41
N PRO A 29 3.01 3.02 -2.34
CA PRO A 29 3.83 3.11 -3.55
C PRO A 29 3.84 1.74 -4.24
N ALA A 30 3.57 1.74 -5.55
CA ALA A 30 3.60 0.53 -6.38
C ALA A 30 5.00 0.24 -6.98
N VAL A 31 5.88 1.24 -6.95
CA VAL A 31 7.25 1.17 -7.47
C VAL A 31 8.26 1.37 -6.35
N THR A 32 9.43 0.76 -6.49
CA THR A 32 10.60 1.01 -5.64
C THR A 32 11.22 2.36 -5.99
N ASP A 33 12.14 2.84 -5.15
CA ASP A 33 12.89 4.07 -5.41
C ASP A 33 13.73 4.00 -6.69
N GLY A 34 14.12 2.79 -7.11
CA GLY A 34 14.79 2.53 -8.38
C GLY A 34 13.88 2.47 -9.60
N GLY A 35 12.57 2.65 -9.43
CA GLY A 35 11.57 2.63 -10.52
C GLY A 35 11.08 1.24 -10.94
N HIS A 36 11.44 0.17 -10.21
CA HIS A 36 10.94 -1.18 -10.48
C HIS A 36 9.59 -1.43 -9.80
N ILE A 37 8.76 -2.29 -10.38
CA ILE A 37 7.51 -2.72 -9.74
C ILE A 37 7.83 -3.50 -8.46
N ARG A 38 7.21 -3.11 -7.35
CA ARG A 38 7.33 -3.83 -6.08
C ARG A 38 6.67 -5.20 -6.20
N LYS A 39 7.13 -6.16 -5.41
CA LYS A 39 6.46 -7.45 -5.35
C LYS A 39 5.06 -7.27 -4.78
N LEU A 40 4.14 -8.11 -5.25
CA LEU A 40 2.77 -8.08 -4.78
C LEU A 40 2.68 -8.32 -3.27
N GLU A 41 3.51 -9.23 -2.73
CA GLU A 41 3.57 -9.52 -1.29
C GLU A 41 3.89 -8.28 -0.43
N ASP A 42 4.78 -7.40 -0.91
CA ASP A 42 5.15 -6.17 -0.20
C ASP A 42 3.99 -5.17 -0.19
N VAL A 43 3.33 -5.01 -1.35
CA VAL A 43 2.18 -4.10 -1.50
C VAL A 43 0.98 -4.62 -0.69
N GLU A 44 0.74 -5.92 -0.68
CA GLU A 44 -0.29 -6.55 0.14
C GLU A 44 0.00 -6.38 1.64
N SER A 45 1.26 -6.53 2.07
CA SER A 45 1.68 -6.28 3.46
C SER A 45 1.36 -4.85 3.90
N ASP A 46 1.73 -3.86 3.08
CA ASP A 46 1.42 -2.45 3.35
C ASP A 46 -0.09 -2.19 3.40
N MET A 47 -0.85 -2.81 2.50
CA MET A 47 -2.30 -2.65 2.45
C MET A 47 -2.99 -3.24 3.68
N ILE A 48 -2.56 -4.44 4.11
CA ILE A 48 -3.09 -5.08 5.31
C ILE A 48 -2.73 -4.25 6.55
N LYS A 49 -1.48 -3.77 6.67
CA LYS A 49 -1.05 -2.90 7.78
C LYS A 49 -1.87 -1.60 7.84
N LEU A 50 -2.05 -0.95 6.69
CA LEU A 50 -2.83 0.28 6.59
C LEU A 50 -4.28 0.05 7.02
N ALA A 51 -4.91 -1.03 6.56
CA ALA A 51 -6.27 -1.37 6.93
C ALA A 51 -6.39 -1.70 8.43
N LEU A 52 -5.47 -2.50 8.98
CA LEU A 52 -5.42 -2.82 10.41
C LEU A 52 -5.33 -1.55 11.27
N HIS A 53 -4.46 -0.61 10.90
CA HIS A 53 -4.36 0.67 11.59
C HIS A 53 -5.65 1.50 11.46
N ARG A 54 -6.18 1.64 10.24
CA ARG A 54 -7.35 2.50 9.97
C ARG A 54 -8.65 2.00 10.61
N TYR A 55 -8.79 0.68 10.74
CA TYR A 55 -9.95 0.02 11.33
C TYR A 55 -9.67 -0.55 12.73
N ARG A 56 -8.57 -0.11 13.38
CA ARG A 56 -8.25 -0.44 14.78
C ARG A 56 -8.27 -1.94 15.08
N GLY A 57 -7.70 -2.76 14.20
CA GLY A 57 -7.66 -4.21 14.37
C GLY A 57 -9.01 -4.92 14.28
N GLN A 58 -10.09 -4.26 13.83
CA GLN A 58 -11.38 -4.91 13.64
C GLN A 58 -11.34 -5.84 12.41
N MET A 59 -10.91 -7.09 12.61
CA MET A 59 -10.66 -8.08 11.54
C MET A 59 -11.81 -8.23 10.54
N SER A 60 -13.05 -8.23 11.02
CA SER A 60 -14.23 -8.31 10.15
C SER A 60 -14.36 -7.10 9.23
N GLU A 61 -14.10 -5.89 9.73
CA GLU A 61 -14.11 -4.67 8.92
C GLU A 61 -12.89 -4.60 7.99
N VAL A 62 -11.71 -5.02 8.45
CA VAL A 62 -10.51 -5.13 7.60
C VAL A 62 -10.77 -6.05 6.41
N ALA A 63 -11.23 -7.28 6.66
CA ALA A 63 -11.53 -8.26 5.62
C ALA A 63 -12.58 -7.72 4.63
N ARG A 64 -13.67 -7.16 5.15
CA ARG A 64 -14.74 -6.55 4.35
C ARG A 64 -14.23 -5.42 3.47
N LYS A 65 -13.39 -4.52 4.00
CA LYS A 65 -12.89 -3.34 3.28
C LYS A 65 -11.82 -3.68 2.26
N LEU A 66 -11.04 -4.73 2.51
CA LEU A 66 -10.12 -5.31 1.54
C LEU A 66 -10.81 -6.19 0.50
N GLY A 67 -12.11 -6.50 0.67
CA GLY A 67 -12.87 -7.34 -0.27
C GLY A 67 -12.47 -8.81 -0.23
N ILE A 68 -11.90 -9.30 0.88
CA ILE A 68 -11.46 -10.69 1.05
C ILE A 68 -12.19 -11.37 2.21
N GLY A 69 -12.29 -12.69 2.15
CA GLY A 69 -12.79 -13.47 3.29
C GLY A 69 -11.84 -13.41 4.49
N ARG A 70 -12.38 -13.49 5.71
CA ARG A 70 -11.57 -13.52 6.96
C ARG A 70 -10.51 -14.63 6.95
N SER A 71 -10.83 -15.81 6.45
CA SER A 71 -9.87 -16.92 6.32
C SER A 71 -8.70 -16.59 5.39
N THR A 72 -8.94 -15.79 4.35
CA THR A 72 -7.89 -15.31 3.45
C THR A 72 -7.07 -14.20 4.08
N LEU A 73 -7.71 -13.29 4.85
CA LEU A 73 -6.98 -12.30 5.64
C LEU A 73 -6.01 -12.98 6.62
N TYR A 74 -6.47 -13.91 7.45
CA TYR A 74 -5.62 -14.62 8.40
C TYR A 74 -4.49 -15.40 7.71
N ARG A 75 -4.78 -16.08 6.58
CA ARG A 75 -3.74 -16.77 5.80
C ARG A 75 -2.65 -15.80 5.32
N LYS A 76 -3.04 -14.67 4.72
CA LYS A 76 -2.09 -13.65 4.29
C LYS A 76 -1.31 -13.06 5.46
N MET A 77 -1.95 -12.81 6.59
CA MET A 77 -1.26 -12.30 7.78
C MET A 77 -0.17 -13.26 8.26
N ARG A 78 -0.44 -14.57 8.26
CA ARG A 78 0.58 -15.58 8.56
C ARG A 78 1.71 -15.59 7.55
N ASP A 79 1.38 -15.65 6.27
CA ASP A 79 2.38 -15.74 5.19
C ASP A 79 3.27 -14.49 5.14
N LEU A 80 2.75 -13.33 5.59
CA LEU A 80 3.45 -12.04 5.62
C LEU A 80 4.07 -11.70 6.99
N GLY A 81 3.96 -12.57 8.00
CA GLY A 81 4.50 -12.35 9.35
C GLY A 81 3.80 -11.21 10.14
N LEU A 82 2.50 -11.03 9.96
CA LEU A 82 1.67 -9.98 10.56
C LEU A 82 0.72 -10.49 11.66
N GLU A 83 0.88 -11.73 12.13
CA GLU A 83 -0.05 -12.35 13.09
C GLU A 83 -0.12 -11.60 14.42
N GLU A 84 0.99 -11.04 14.89
CA GLU A 84 1.07 -10.25 16.13
C GLU A 84 0.25 -8.95 16.07
N MET A 85 -0.15 -8.49 14.88
CA MET A 85 -1.00 -7.30 14.71
C MET A 85 -2.50 -7.58 14.90
N ALA A 86 -2.87 -8.85 15.11
CA ALA A 86 -4.26 -9.25 15.31
C ALA A 86 -4.76 -9.07 16.76
N GLY A 87 -3.88 -8.64 17.68
CA GLY A 87 -4.14 -8.48 19.12
C GLY A 87 -4.75 -7.16 19.53
#